data_AF-A2F0R3-F1
#
_entry.id   AF-A2F0R3-F1
#
_cell.length_a   1.000
_cell.length_b   1.000
_cell.length_c   1.000
_cell.angle_alpha   90.00
_cell.angle_beta   90.00
_cell.angle_gamma   90.00
#
_symmetry.space_group_name_H-M   'P 1'
#
loop_
_entity.id
_entity.type
_entity.pdbx_description
1 polymer ?
#
loop_
_entity_poly.entity_id
_entity_poly.type
_entity_poly.pdbx_seq_one_letter_code
_entity_poly.pdbx_strand_id
1 'polypeptide(L)'
;MSKGEINQGHYDKLMEIFTGYNEVYNALYRLKTNDEEKLNAIYKKIKQNLIDSYQISPGEIINKISELSIYNNRYMKSYLAIAKQIVDEYHLNQVNKINRVFNYLFYKEYSIVLDENLKFF
;
A
#
# COMPACT_ATOMS: atom_id res chain seq x y z
N MET A 1 -20.80 -25.04 -24.79
CA MET A 1 -20.07 -24.40 -23.67
C MET A 1 -21.08 -23.68 -22.81
N SER A 2 -21.39 -24.20 -21.63
CA SER A 2 -22.35 -23.59 -20.71
C SER A 2 -21.78 -22.25 -20.22
N LYS A 3 -22.45 -21.14 -20.55
CA LYS A 3 -22.28 -19.87 -19.85
C LYS A 3 -22.78 -20.14 -18.42
N GLY A 4 -21.87 -20.46 -17.51
CA GLY A 4 -22.24 -20.54 -16.10
C GLY A 4 -22.92 -19.24 -15.71
N GLU A 5 -24.17 -19.34 -15.26
CA GLU A 5 -24.92 -18.20 -14.73
C GLU A 5 -24.11 -17.64 -13.57
N ILE A 6 -23.38 -16.55 -13.81
CA ILE A 6 -22.75 -15.80 -12.73
C ILE A 6 -23.92 -15.31 -11.89
N ASN A 7 -24.06 -15.87 -10.69
CA ASN A 7 -25.08 -15.45 -9.75
C ASN A 7 -24.72 -14.04 -9.27
N GLN A 8 -25.18 -13.04 -10.03
CA GLN A 8 -24.88 -11.61 -9.87
C GLN A 8 -25.05 -11.15 -8.42
N GLY A 9 -26.03 -11.69 -7.70
CA GLY A 9 -26.29 -11.36 -6.29
C GLY A 9 -25.18 -11.80 -5.32
N HIS A 10 -24.41 -12.85 -5.61
CA HIS A 10 -23.25 -13.20 -4.78
C HIS A 10 -22.06 -12.30 -5.09
N TYR A 11 -21.87 -11.92 -6.35
CA TYR A 11 -20.83 -10.98 -6.76
C TYR A 11 -21.05 -9.60 -6.13
N ASP A 12 -22.27 -9.06 -6.21
CA ASP A 12 -22.60 -7.73 -5.68
C ASP A 12 -22.37 -7.65 -4.17
N LYS A 13 -22.78 -8.69 -3.41
CA LYS A 13 -22.52 -8.79 -1.96
C LYS A 13 -21.03 -8.83 -1.63
N LEU A 14 -20.24 -9.59 -2.39
CA LEU A 14 -18.80 -9.67 -2.18
C LEU A 14 -18.14 -8.31 -2.50
N MET A 15 -18.58 -7.64 -3.56
CA MET A 15 -18.08 -6.33 -3.93
C MET A 15 -18.38 -5.28 -2.86
N GLU A 16 -19.58 -5.31 -2.27
CA GLU A 16 -19.98 -4.46 -1.14
C GLU A 16 -19.06 -4.66 0.07
N ILE A 17 -18.81 -5.91 0.48
CA ILE A 17 -17.91 -6.24 1.60
C ILE A 17 -16.49 -5.72 1.38
N PHE A 18 -15.97 -5.80 0.15
CA PHE A 18 -14.60 -5.38 -0.19
C PHE A 18 -14.51 -3.97 -0.77
N THR A 19 -15.58 -3.16 -0.69
CA THR A 19 -15.59 -1.82 -1.29
C THR A 19 -14.47 -0.94 -0.71
N GLY A 20 -14.29 -0.93 0.62
CA GLY A 20 -13.25 -0.15 1.26
C GLY A 20 -11.83 -0.57 0.85
N TYR A 21 -11.60 -1.88 0.70
CA TYR A 21 -10.35 -2.44 0.21
C TYR A 21 -10.08 -1.96 -1.23
N ASN A 22 -11.06 -2.11 -2.10
CA ASN A 22 -10.96 -1.75 -3.51
C ASN A 22 -10.73 -0.24 -3.70
N GLU A 23 -11.38 0.61 -2.91
CA GLU A 23 -11.17 2.06 -2.95
C GLU A 23 -9.72 2.45 -2.64
N VAL A 24 -9.11 1.85 -1.61
CA VAL A 24 -7.73 2.14 -1.24
C VAL A 24 -6.77 1.73 -2.34
N TYR A 25 -6.88 0.50 -2.85
CA TYR A 25 -5.98 0.03 -3.90
C TYR A 25 -6.21 0.79 -5.22
N ASN A 26 -7.46 1.13 -5.56
CA ASN A 26 -7.74 2.01 -6.69
C ASN A 26 -7.05 3.38 -6.54
N ALA A 27 -7.04 3.96 -5.34
CA ALA A 27 -6.32 5.22 -5.08
C ALA A 27 -4.80 5.07 -5.22
N LEU A 28 -4.23 3.97 -4.72
CA LEU A 28 -2.79 3.66 -4.84
C LEU A 28 -2.37 3.41 -6.28
N TYR A 29 -3.15 2.67 -7.07
CA TYR A 29 -2.88 2.43 -8.50
C TYR A 29 -3.02 3.70 -9.35
N ARG A 30 -3.94 4.59 -8.98
CA ARG A 30 -4.19 5.85 -9.70
C ARG A 30 -3.43 7.04 -9.12
N LEU A 31 -2.48 6.79 -8.22
CA LEU A 31 -1.71 7.85 -7.57
C LEU A 31 -0.97 8.68 -8.61
N LYS A 32 -1.25 9.98 -8.62
CA LYS A 32 -0.66 10.92 -9.60
C LYS A 32 -0.35 12.28 -9.01
N THR A 33 -0.01 12.31 -7.73
CA THR A 33 0.22 13.55 -7.00
C THR A 33 1.34 13.39 -5.98
N ASN A 34 2.05 14.48 -5.73
CA ASN A 34 3.05 14.63 -4.66
C ASN A 34 2.54 15.56 -3.55
N ASP A 35 1.27 15.95 -3.61
CA ASP A 35 0.62 16.86 -2.68
C ASP A 35 0.40 16.17 -1.33
N GLU A 36 1.04 16.70 -0.29
CA GLU A 36 1.08 16.07 1.03
C GLU A 36 -0.31 15.87 1.65
N GLU A 37 -1.24 16.81 1.44
CA GLU A 37 -2.61 16.69 1.95
C GLU A 37 -3.33 15.53 1.28
N LYS A 38 -3.15 15.36 -0.04
CA LYS A 38 -3.72 14.23 -0.78
C LYS A 38 -3.08 12.91 -0.38
N LEU A 39 -1.78 12.87 -0.11
CA LEU A 39 -1.11 11.67 0.39
C LEU A 39 -1.62 11.29 1.79
N ASN A 40 -1.78 12.27 2.68
CA ASN A 40 -2.37 12.05 4.01
C ASN A 40 -3.82 11.56 3.92
N ALA A 41 -4.61 12.04 2.95
CA ALA A 41 -5.95 11.53 2.72
C ALA A 41 -5.95 10.04 2.30
N ILE A 42 -5.00 9.63 1.46
CA ILE A 42 -4.84 8.21 1.08
C ILE A 42 -4.41 7.38 2.30
N TYR A 43 -3.47 7.88 3.10
CA TYR A 43 -3.03 7.23 4.32
C TYR A 43 -4.18 7.00 5.31
N LYS A 44 -5.01 8.02 5.56
CA LYS A 44 -6.20 7.89 6.43
C LYS A 44 -7.16 6.81 5.94
N LYS A 45 -7.36 6.70 4.63
CA LYS A 45 -8.16 5.61 4.04
C LYS A 45 -7.50 4.24 4.21
N ILE A 46 -6.17 4.14 4.07
CA ILE A 46 -5.43 2.90 4.35
C ILE A 46 -5.66 2.47 5.80
N LYS A 47 -5.50 3.38 6.76
CA LYS A 47 -5.71 3.09 8.17
C LYS A 47 -7.12 2.61 8.45
N GLN A 48 -8.12 3.41 8.08
CA GLN A 48 -9.53 3.10 8.34
C GLN A 48 -9.99 1.82 7.64
N ASN A 49 -9.70 1.69 6.34
CA ASN A 49 -10.27 0.60 5.56
C ASN A 49 -9.41 -0.66 5.68
N LEU A 50 -8.09 -0.59 5.53
CA LEU A 50 -7.25 -1.80 5.53
C LEU A 50 -6.89 -2.27 6.94
N ILE A 51 -6.44 -1.37 7.80
CA ILE A 51 -5.93 -1.74 9.13
C ILE A 51 -7.08 -1.93 10.11
N ASP A 52 -7.97 -0.94 10.24
CA ASP A 52 -9.02 -1.00 11.26
C ASP A 52 -10.16 -1.96 10.85
N SER A 53 -10.57 -1.95 9.56
CA SER A 53 -11.71 -2.76 9.11
C SER A 53 -11.32 -4.19 8.70
N TYR A 54 -10.28 -4.36 7.87
CA TYR A 54 -9.84 -5.69 7.41
C TYR A 54 -8.70 -6.30 8.24
N GLN A 55 -8.17 -5.59 9.25
CA GLN A 55 -7.11 -6.08 10.13
C GLN A 55 -5.84 -6.52 9.38
N ILE A 56 -5.56 -5.89 8.23
CA ILE A 56 -4.36 -6.15 7.45
C ILE A 56 -3.16 -5.53 8.17
N SER A 57 -2.08 -6.30 8.31
CA SER A 57 -0.91 -5.82 9.03
C SER A 57 -0.25 -4.61 8.32
N PRO A 58 0.23 -3.59 9.06
CA PRO A 58 0.93 -2.45 8.49
C PRO A 58 2.13 -2.84 7.60
N GLY A 59 2.88 -3.88 7.99
CA GLY A 59 4.00 -4.40 7.21
C GLY A 59 3.57 -5.01 5.87
N GLU A 60 2.46 -5.73 5.84
CA GLU A 60 1.91 -6.27 4.58
C GLU A 60 1.48 -5.14 3.63
N ILE A 61 0.88 -4.08 4.16
CA ILE A 61 0.49 -2.89 3.38
C ILE A 61 1.72 -2.21 2.78
N ILE A 62 2.81 -2.03 3.55
CA ILE A 62 4.06 -1.47 3.03
C ILE A 62 4.66 -2.36 1.95
N ASN A 63 4.65 -3.68 2.13
CA ASN A 63 5.09 -4.59 1.10
C ASN A 63 4.29 -4.38 -0.20
N LYS A 64 2.96 -4.32 -0.10
CA LYS A 64 2.08 -4.06 -1.25
C LYS A 64 2.36 -2.70 -1.90
N ILE A 65 2.53 -1.63 -1.11
CA ILE A 65 2.92 -0.31 -1.63
C ILE A 65 4.26 -0.40 -2.38
N SER A 66 5.23 -1.15 -1.85
CA SER A 66 6.53 -1.35 -2.49
C SER A 66 6.41 -2.07 -3.82
N GLU A 67 5.56 -3.11 -3.91
CA GLU A 67 5.26 -3.83 -5.15
C GLU A 67 4.55 -2.94 -6.17
N LEU A 68 3.61 -2.09 -5.73
CA LEU A 68 2.86 -1.19 -6.62
C LEU A 68 3.73 -0.07 -7.19
N SER A 69 4.64 0.45 -6.38
CA SER A 69 5.46 1.61 -6.71
C SER A 69 6.28 1.43 -8.00
N ILE A 70 6.70 0.19 -8.31
CA ILE A 70 7.53 -0.14 -9.47
C ILE A 70 6.80 0.12 -10.81
N TYR A 71 5.48 0.08 -10.79
CA TYR A 71 4.64 0.32 -11.97
C TYR A 71 4.33 1.80 -12.17
N ASN A 72 4.67 2.66 -11.20
CA ASN A 72 4.36 4.08 -11.23
C ASN A 72 5.51 4.92 -10.68
N ASN A 73 6.70 4.67 -11.23
CA ASN A 73 7.99 5.25 -10.78
C ASN A 73 8.01 6.78 -10.74
N ARG A 74 7.20 7.46 -11.57
CA ARG A 74 7.08 8.93 -11.55
C ARG A 74 6.67 9.47 -10.18
N TYR A 75 5.85 8.71 -9.43
CA TYR A 75 5.34 9.10 -8.12
C TYR A 75 5.97 8.28 -6.99
N MET A 76 7.17 7.74 -7.20
CA MET A 76 7.89 6.94 -6.20
C MET A 76 8.00 7.66 -4.84
N LYS A 77 8.32 8.97 -4.84
CA LYS A 77 8.37 9.78 -3.62
C LYS A 77 7.06 9.78 -2.84
N SER A 78 5.93 9.78 -3.53
CA SER A 78 4.61 9.73 -2.90
C SER A 78 4.36 8.38 -2.23
N TYR A 79 4.74 7.28 -2.87
CA TYR A 79 4.65 5.96 -2.25
C TYR A 79 5.56 5.84 -1.02
N LEU A 80 6.79 6.38 -1.10
CA LEU A 80 7.71 6.44 0.04
C LEU A 80 7.12 7.26 1.21
N ALA A 81 6.50 8.41 0.92
CA ALA A 81 5.87 9.26 1.93
C ALA A 81 4.67 8.56 2.61
N ILE A 82 3.81 7.87 1.84
CA ILE A 82 2.72 7.08 2.43
C ILE A 82 3.28 5.96 3.31
N ALA A 83 4.30 5.24 2.84
CA ALA A 83 4.94 4.19 3.63
C ALA A 83 5.59 4.76 4.91
N LYS A 84 6.19 5.94 4.84
CA LYS A 84 6.80 6.63 5.99
C LYS A 84 5.77 6.93 7.08
N GLN A 85 4.59 7.41 6.71
CA GLN A 85 3.49 7.65 7.67
C GLN A 85 3.10 6.36 8.42
N ILE A 86 3.02 5.24 7.69
CA ILE A 86 2.71 3.93 8.29
C ILE A 86 3.86 3.48 9.23
N VAL A 87 5.12 3.61 8.81
CA VAL A 87 6.29 3.23 9.61
C VAL A 87 6.36 4.04 10.90
N ASP A 88 6.10 5.34 10.83
CA ASP A 88 6.16 6.24 11.98
C ASP A 88 5.06 5.96 12.98
N GLU A 89 3.81 5.77 12.51
CA GLU A 89 2.67 5.57 13.40
C GLU A 89 2.67 4.19 14.07
N TYR A 90 3.10 3.15 13.36
CA TYR A 90 3.11 1.78 13.87
C TYR A 90 4.48 1.31 14.37
N HIS A 91 5.48 2.20 14.39
CA HIS A 91 6.84 1.93 14.85
C HIS A 91 7.44 0.64 14.27
N LEU A 92 7.32 0.48 12.94
CA LEU A 92 7.74 -0.73 12.26
C LEU A 92 9.26 -0.77 12.10
N ASN A 93 9.88 -1.77 12.72
CA ASN A 93 11.34 -1.96 12.65
C ASN A 93 11.75 -2.89 11.51
N GLN A 94 10.82 -3.69 10.98
CA GLN A 94 11.09 -4.63 9.89
C GLN A 94 9.84 -4.87 9.04
N VAL A 95 10.02 -4.91 7.73
CA VAL A 95 9.02 -5.27 6.73
C VAL A 95 9.56 -6.40 5.86
N ASN A 96 8.95 -7.57 5.98
CA ASN A 96 9.36 -8.74 5.20
C ASN A 96 8.95 -8.62 3.73
N LYS A 97 9.80 -9.13 2.83
CA LYS A 97 9.56 -9.25 1.37
C LYS A 97 9.48 -7.93 0.60
N ILE A 98 9.86 -6.82 1.22
CA ILE A 98 9.84 -5.50 0.57
C ILE A 98 10.71 -5.49 -0.69
N ASN A 99 10.29 -4.73 -1.70
CA ASN A 99 11.08 -4.57 -2.91
C ASN A 99 12.45 -3.92 -2.60
N ARG A 100 13.54 -4.50 -3.14
CA ARG A 100 14.92 -4.02 -2.95
C ARG A 100 15.12 -2.56 -3.34
N VAL A 101 14.57 -2.15 -4.48
CA VAL A 101 14.68 -0.77 -4.98
C VAL A 101 13.93 0.18 -4.04
N PHE A 102 12.75 -0.23 -3.58
CA PHE A 102 11.97 0.56 -2.65
C PHE A 102 12.70 0.74 -1.31
N ASN A 103 13.24 -0.34 -0.73
CA ASN A 103 14.02 -0.29 0.51
C ASN A 103 15.25 0.63 0.38
N TYR A 104 15.97 0.53 -0.74
CA TYR A 104 17.11 1.41 -1.02
C TYR A 104 16.70 2.89 -1.10
N LEU A 105 15.63 3.20 -1.82
CA LEU A 105 15.14 4.58 -1.95
C LEU A 105 14.60 5.13 -0.63
N PHE A 106 13.93 4.28 0.16
CA PHE A 106 13.43 4.65 1.49
C PHE A 106 14.57 4.97 2.45
N TYR A 107 15.62 4.16 2.46
CA TYR A 107 16.85 4.43 3.20
C TYR A 107 17.50 5.74 2.75
N LYS A 108 17.60 5.98 1.43
CA LYS A 108 18.21 7.20 0.89
C LYS A 108 17.44 8.47 1.28
N GLU A 109 16.12 8.43 1.34
CA GLU A 109 15.30 9.60 1.66
C GLU A 109 15.18 9.83 3.18
N TYR A 110 15.06 8.76 3.98
CA TYR A 110 14.72 8.86 5.41
C TYR A 110 15.77 8.30 6.38
N SER A 111 16.86 7.71 5.89
CA SER A 111 17.89 7.04 6.70
C SER A 111 17.35 5.87 7.56
N ILE A 112 16.25 5.25 7.13
CA ILE A 112 15.62 4.10 7.80
C ILE A 112 15.72 2.88 6.89
N VAL A 113 16.13 1.75 7.45
CA VAL A 113 16.14 0.47 6.73
C VAL A 113 14.91 -0.34 7.12
N LEU A 114 14.09 -0.72 6.14
CA LEU A 114 12.87 -1.49 6.37
C LEU A 114 13.11 -3.00 6.34
N ASP A 115 14.09 -3.47 5.57
CA ASP A 115 14.53 -4.88 5.62
C ASP A 115 16.05 -4.95 5.71
N GLU A 116 16.53 -5.45 6.85
CA GLU A 116 17.97 -5.57 7.13
C GLU A 116 18.67 -6.55 6.19
N ASN A 117 17.96 -7.55 5.67
CA ASN A 117 18.51 -8.52 4.73
C ASN A 117 18.86 -7.87 3.38
N LEU A 118 18.37 -6.66 3.14
CA LEU A 118 18.60 -5.89 1.93
C LEU A 118 19.60 -4.75 2.15
N LYS A 119 20.34 -4.73 3.28
CA LYS A 119 21.37 -3.72 3.60
C LYS A 119 22.65 -3.80 2.74
N PHE A 120 22.85 -4.86 1.95
CA PHE A 120 24.09 -5.12 1.21
C PHE A 120 24.29 -4.26 -0.05
N PHE A 121 24.09 -2.94 0.06
CA PHE A 121 24.50 -1.96 -0.95
C PHE A 121 25.82 -1.30 -0.58
#